data_AF-A0ABD4T2B4-F1
#
_entry.id   AF-A0ABD4T2B4-F1
#
_cell.length_a   1.000
_cell.length_b   1.000
_cell.length_c   1.000
_cell.angle_alpha   90.00
_cell.angle_beta   90.00
_cell.angle_gamma   90.00
#
_symmetry.space_group_name_H-M   'P 1'
#
loop_
_entity.id
_entity.type
_entity.pdbx_description
1 polymer ?
#
loop_
_entity_poly.entity_id
_entity_poly.type
_entity_poly.pdbx_seq_one_letter_code
_entity_poly.pdbx_strand_id
1 'polypeptide(L)'
;MLRQDSSTTSVPKKSSVKGKTQTTHQQGLELQQQLQRLEEIIVLEGFKLPMTSRTIIDDDQLLTQLLTIERSIPDCIKDAETLLERREDILNDARQKAQEIIQQAERRAAQIADELTIIKQAEIEAQELRKQVQDEVDQIRRQNFSEIERVRRQTQQEVDSLRKSARMECEQIHRESDRYADSVLGELEHNLSAMIKVIQNGRRHINTHSAAAVPQQNLSEGQVVSAKGRPQGS
;
A
#
# COMPACT_ATOMS: atom_id res chain seq x y z
N MET A 1 39.37 -18.64 24.24
CA MET A 1 39.36 -19.40 25.50
C MET A 1 37.99 -20.03 25.69
N LEU A 2 37.94 -21.37 25.72
CA LEU A 2 37.16 -22.24 26.62
C LEU A 2 35.64 -21.92 26.80
N ARG A 3 34.68 -22.82 26.58
CA ARG A 3 34.68 -24.28 26.83
C ARG A 3 33.75 -25.04 25.89
N GLN A 4 34.17 -26.27 25.61
CA GLN A 4 33.32 -27.40 25.25
C GLN A 4 32.37 -27.69 26.41
N ASP A 5 31.08 -27.89 26.14
CA ASP A 5 30.22 -28.72 26.98
C ASP A 5 29.29 -29.52 26.08
N SER A 6 29.72 -30.75 25.83
CA SER A 6 28.93 -31.84 25.29
C SER A 6 27.91 -32.30 26.33
N SER A 7 26.66 -31.85 26.22
CA SER A 7 25.53 -32.48 26.91
C SER A 7 24.89 -33.49 25.96
N THR A 8 25.38 -34.72 26.07
CA THR A 8 24.74 -35.92 25.56
C THR A 8 23.28 -35.94 26.03
N THR A 9 22.34 -35.86 25.09
CA THR A 9 20.93 -36.16 25.35
C THR A 9 20.84 -37.64 25.73
N SER A 10 20.84 -37.90 27.03
CA SER A 10 20.55 -39.20 27.60
C SER A 10 19.07 -39.50 27.37
N VAL A 11 18.79 -40.24 26.31
CA VAL A 11 17.50 -40.89 26.12
C VAL A 11 17.18 -41.69 27.39
N PRO A 12 16.02 -41.49 28.05
CA PRO A 12 15.67 -42.28 29.21
C PRO A 12 15.49 -43.73 28.74
N LYS A 13 16.32 -44.62 29.30
CA LYS A 13 16.26 -46.07 29.10
C LYS A 13 14.84 -46.54 29.37
N LYS A 14 14.15 -47.00 28.32
CA LYS A 14 12.87 -47.72 28.42
C LYS A 14 13.01 -48.90 29.39
N SER A 15 12.39 -48.73 30.55
CA SER A 15 11.58 -49.75 31.24
C SER A 15 12.18 -51.15 31.37
N SER A 16 12.97 -51.36 32.44
CA SER A 16 13.00 -52.65 33.13
C SER A 16 11.79 -52.74 34.08
N VAL A 17 10.57 -52.78 33.52
CA VAL A 17 9.31 -52.87 34.29
C VAL A 17 8.63 -54.23 34.08
N LYS A 18 9.09 -55.03 33.11
CA LYS A 18 8.47 -56.30 32.73
C LYS A 18 8.67 -57.45 33.74
N GLY A 19 9.57 -57.30 34.72
CA GLY A 19 9.94 -58.38 35.64
C GLY A 19 9.17 -58.47 36.97
N LYS A 20 8.52 -57.38 37.43
CA LYS A 20 7.88 -57.35 38.77
C LYS A 20 6.36 -57.49 38.76
N THR A 21 5.68 -57.27 37.63
CA THR A 21 4.23 -57.50 37.52
C THR A 21 3.89 -59.00 37.42
N GLN A 22 4.86 -59.84 37.04
CA GLN A 22 4.70 -61.29 37.00
C GLN A 22 4.75 -61.90 38.42
N THR A 23 5.61 -61.40 39.30
CA THR A 23 5.77 -61.94 40.66
C THR A 23 4.54 -61.74 41.54
N THR A 24 3.89 -60.57 41.52
CA THR A 24 2.69 -60.35 42.35
C THR A 24 1.48 -61.19 41.89
N HIS A 25 1.32 -61.36 40.57
CA HIS A 25 0.29 -62.23 40.02
C HIS A 25 0.61 -63.72 40.25
N GLN A 26 1.90 -64.08 40.31
CA GLN A 26 2.35 -65.43 40.66
C GLN A 26 2.16 -65.72 42.15
N GLN A 27 2.48 -64.80 43.05
CA GLN A 27 2.41 -65.01 44.50
C GLN A 27 0.97 -65.00 45.04
N GLY A 28 0.10 -64.13 44.51
CA GLY A 28 -1.34 -64.21 44.79
C GLY A 28 -1.96 -65.53 44.32
N LEU A 29 -1.47 -66.05 43.18
CA LEU A 29 -1.84 -67.37 42.67
C LEU A 29 -1.26 -68.50 43.54
N GLU A 30 -0.05 -68.35 44.06
CA GLU A 30 0.58 -69.30 45.00
C GLU A 30 -0.17 -69.37 46.33
N LEU A 31 -0.58 -68.23 46.92
CA LEU A 31 -1.41 -68.21 48.13
C LEU A 31 -2.77 -68.88 47.87
N GLN A 32 -3.40 -68.62 46.72
CA GLN A 32 -4.64 -69.32 46.32
C GLN A 32 -4.43 -70.82 46.15
N GLN A 33 -3.32 -71.25 45.53
CA GLN A 33 -2.98 -72.67 45.37
C GLN A 33 -2.72 -73.33 46.73
N GLN A 34 -2.10 -72.64 47.68
CA GLN A 34 -1.87 -73.16 49.02
C GLN A 34 -3.17 -73.25 49.84
N LEU A 35 -4.09 -72.30 49.69
CA LEU A 35 -5.43 -72.37 50.26
C LEU A 35 -6.25 -73.51 49.64
N GLN A 36 -6.18 -73.70 48.31
CA GLN A 36 -6.81 -74.84 47.63
C GLN A 36 -6.23 -76.17 48.09
N ARG A 37 -4.92 -76.25 48.31
CA ARG A 37 -4.27 -77.45 48.86
C ARG A 37 -4.68 -77.72 50.30
N LEU A 38 -4.87 -76.68 51.11
CA LEU A 38 -5.44 -76.81 52.46
C LEU A 38 -6.89 -77.31 52.40
N GLU A 39 -7.70 -76.77 51.48
CA GLU A 39 -9.07 -77.23 51.24
C GLU A 39 -9.10 -78.71 50.80
N GLU A 40 -8.20 -79.12 49.92
CA GLU A 40 -8.04 -80.51 49.47
C GLU A 40 -7.71 -81.47 50.63
N ILE A 41 -6.76 -81.12 51.50
CA ILE A 41 -6.42 -81.93 52.69
C ILE A 41 -7.64 -82.08 53.62
N ILE A 42 -8.41 -81.00 53.83
CA ILE A 42 -9.58 -81.01 54.71
C ILE A 42 -10.77 -81.79 54.09
N VAL A 43 -10.94 -81.75 52.76
CA VAL A 43 -12.14 -82.27 52.08
C VAL A 43 -11.94 -83.67 51.50
N LEU A 44 -10.77 -83.98 50.93
CA LEU A 44 -10.44 -85.22 50.21
C LEU A 44 -9.64 -86.23 51.06
N GLU A 45 -8.67 -85.78 51.86
CA GLU A 45 -7.83 -86.66 52.68
C GLU A 45 -8.42 -86.93 54.08
N GLY A 46 -9.26 -86.02 54.57
CA GLY A 46 -9.92 -86.17 55.85
C GLY A 46 -11.02 -87.25 55.85
N PHE A 47 -10.90 -88.25 56.73
CA PHE A 47 -11.93 -89.30 56.88
C PHE A 47 -13.19 -88.70 57.51
N LYS A 48 -14.28 -88.58 56.73
CA LYS A 48 -15.58 -88.10 57.20
C LYS A 48 -16.34 -89.22 57.90
N LEU A 49 -16.62 -89.03 59.19
CA LEU A 49 -17.36 -89.99 59.99
C LEU A 49 -18.86 -89.97 59.62
N PRO A 50 -19.47 -91.08 59.14
CA PRO A 50 -20.88 -91.11 58.78
C PRO A 50 -21.77 -90.78 59.99
N MET A 51 -22.85 -90.01 59.77
CA MET A 51 -23.75 -89.44 60.80
C MET A 51 -23.15 -88.34 61.71
N THR A 52 -21.89 -87.91 61.51
CA THR A 52 -21.33 -86.76 62.25
C THR A 52 -20.70 -85.75 61.30
N SER A 53 -20.80 -84.46 61.61
CA SER A 53 -20.14 -83.39 60.85
C SER A 53 -18.63 -83.28 61.16
N ARG A 54 -17.98 -84.38 61.56
CA ARG A 54 -16.60 -84.41 62.04
C ARG A 54 -15.70 -85.13 61.03
N THR A 55 -14.54 -84.53 60.77
CA THR A 55 -13.52 -85.04 59.84
C THR A 55 -12.25 -85.33 60.63
N ILE A 56 -11.65 -86.51 60.43
CA ILE A 56 -10.35 -86.87 61.01
C ILE A 56 -9.28 -86.48 59.99
N ILE A 57 -8.36 -85.62 60.39
CA ILE A 57 -7.32 -85.04 59.53
C ILE A 57 -5.97 -85.26 60.21
N ASP A 58 -4.92 -85.48 59.42
CA ASP A 58 -3.54 -85.54 59.89
C ASP A 58 -3.11 -84.15 60.39
N ASP A 59 -2.88 -84.06 61.70
CA ASP A 59 -2.53 -82.82 62.39
C ASP A 59 -1.20 -82.23 61.88
N ASP A 60 -0.21 -83.09 61.59
CA ASP A 60 1.12 -82.65 61.16
C ASP A 60 1.08 -82.03 59.75
N GLN A 61 0.29 -82.62 58.85
CA GLN A 61 0.12 -82.12 57.48
C GLN A 61 -0.70 -80.82 57.45
N LEU A 62 -1.77 -80.76 58.24
CA LEU A 62 -2.61 -79.57 58.37
C LEU A 62 -1.81 -78.39 58.95
N LEU A 63 -1.04 -78.64 60.01
CA LEU A 63 -0.21 -77.62 60.65
C LEU A 63 0.89 -77.13 59.69
N THR A 64 1.53 -78.03 58.94
CA THR A 64 2.55 -77.66 57.93
C THR A 64 1.97 -76.78 56.84
N GLN A 65 0.78 -77.13 56.31
CA GLN A 65 0.13 -76.34 55.27
C GLN A 65 -0.35 -74.97 55.80
N LEU A 66 -0.87 -74.92 57.03
CA LEU A 66 -1.28 -73.68 57.69
C LEU A 66 -0.08 -72.74 57.92
N LEU A 67 1.05 -73.27 58.39
CA LEU A 67 2.30 -72.53 58.57
C LEU A 67 2.85 -72.00 57.24
N THR A 68 2.68 -72.77 56.15
CA THR A 68 3.10 -72.34 54.81
C THR A 68 2.25 -71.16 54.32
N ILE A 69 0.93 -71.21 54.54
CA ILE A 69 0.01 -70.10 54.25
C ILE A 69 0.37 -68.89 55.11
N GLU A 70 0.55 -69.07 56.42
CA GLU A 70 0.94 -68.00 57.35
C GLU A 70 2.23 -67.30 56.90
N ARG A 71 3.19 -68.06 56.37
CA ARG A 71 4.46 -67.52 55.88
C ARG A 71 4.32 -66.77 54.56
N SER A 72 3.31 -67.08 53.74
CA SER A 72 3.08 -66.46 52.42
C SER A 72 2.21 -65.21 52.45
N ILE A 73 1.35 -65.04 53.47
CA ILE A 73 0.47 -63.86 53.62
C ILE A 73 1.26 -62.53 53.72
N PRO A 74 2.32 -62.40 54.55
CA PRO A 74 3.09 -61.16 54.67
C PRO A 74 3.70 -60.69 53.36
N ASP A 75 4.16 -61.61 52.52
CA ASP A 75 4.77 -61.28 51.23
C ASP A 75 3.70 -60.82 50.22
N CYS A 76 2.53 -61.46 50.20
CA CYS A 76 1.36 -60.98 49.43
C CYS A 76 0.93 -59.55 49.81
N ILE A 77 0.95 -59.21 51.10
CA ILE A 77 0.59 -57.86 51.58
C ILE A 77 1.62 -56.82 51.12
N LYS A 78 2.93 -57.09 51.27
CA LYS A 78 3.99 -56.18 50.80
C LYS A 78 3.90 -55.91 49.30
N ASP A 79 3.55 -56.92 48.52
CA ASP A 79 3.38 -56.79 47.08
C ASP A 79 2.15 -55.94 46.73
N ALA A 80 1.03 -56.11 47.45
CA ALA A 80 -0.15 -55.26 47.30
C ALA A 80 0.12 -53.79 47.66
N GLU A 81 0.89 -53.54 48.73
CA GLU A 81 1.36 -52.20 49.10
C GLU A 81 2.23 -51.60 47.99
N THR A 82 3.20 -52.36 47.48
CA THR A 82 4.07 -51.91 46.37
C THR A 82 3.25 -51.59 45.11
N LEU A 83 2.17 -52.33 44.84
CA LEU A 83 1.28 -52.06 43.71
C LEU A 83 0.47 -50.77 43.91
N LEU A 84 0.00 -50.52 45.14
CA LEU A 84 -0.71 -49.28 45.48
C LEU A 84 0.22 -48.07 45.34
N GLU A 85 1.44 -48.14 45.86
CA GLU A 85 2.46 -47.09 45.69
C GLU A 85 2.73 -46.82 44.21
N ARG A 86 2.97 -47.87 43.40
CA ARG A 86 3.18 -47.72 41.95
C ARG A 86 1.99 -47.09 41.23
N ARG A 87 0.77 -47.45 41.61
CA ARG A 87 -0.44 -46.85 41.03
C ARG A 87 -0.49 -45.36 41.35
N GLU A 88 -0.17 -45.00 42.59
CA GLU A 88 -0.14 -43.61 43.03
C GLU A 88 0.94 -42.82 42.29
N ASP A 89 2.14 -43.38 42.13
CA ASP A 89 3.21 -42.82 41.31
C ASP A 89 2.73 -42.57 39.87
N ILE A 90 2.15 -43.57 39.21
CA ILE A 90 1.65 -43.43 37.83
C ILE A 90 0.59 -42.33 37.73
N LEU A 91 -0.32 -42.25 38.69
CA LEU A 91 -1.36 -41.21 38.71
C LEU A 91 -0.77 -39.82 38.90
N ASN A 92 0.22 -39.67 39.78
CA ASN A 92 0.90 -38.40 40.01
C ASN A 92 1.71 -37.98 38.78
N ASP A 93 2.41 -38.91 38.16
CA ASP A 93 3.19 -38.70 36.93
C ASP A 93 2.28 -38.31 35.75
N ALA A 94 1.12 -38.96 35.62
CA ALA A 94 0.11 -38.63 34.61
C ALA A 94 -0.52 -37.26 34.86
N ARG A 95 -0.84 -36.92 36.11
CA ARG A 95 -1.36 -35.59 36.49
C ARG A 95 -0.33 -34.50 36.19
N GLN A 96 0.93 -34.72 36.53
CA GLN A 96 2.00 -33.77 36.25
C GLN A 96 2.15 -33.53 34.74
N LYS A 97 2.18 -34.59 33.93
CA LYS A 97 2.23 -34.46 32.46
C LYS A 97 1.01 -33.74 31.90
N ALA A 98 -0.19 -34.04 32.40
CA ALA A 98 -1.40 -33.33 31.98
C ALA A 98 -1.31 -31.83 32.32
N GLN A 99 -0.83 -31.49 33.52
CA GLN A 99 -0.62 -30.10 33.95
C GLN A 99 0.40 -29.39 33.04
N GLU A 100 1.51 -30.06 32.71
CA GLU A 100 2.54 -29.53 31.81
C GLU A 100 1.99 -29.28 30.40
N ILE A 101 1.19 -30.21 29.86
CA ILE A 101 0.55 -30.05 28.54
C ILE A 101 -0.41 -28.85 28.56
N ILE A 102 -1.23 -28.72 29.60
CA ILE A 102 -2.17 -27.59 29.74
C ILE A 102 -1.41 -26.27 29.82
N GLN A 103 -0.38 -26.18 30.67
CA GLN A 103 0.44 -24.96 30.79
C GLN A 103 1.14 -24.61 29.46
N GLN A 104 1.65 -25.60 28.73
CA GLN A 104 2.25 -25.36 27.41
C GLN A 104 1.22 -24.87 26.40
N ALA A 105 0.01 -25.45 26.39
CA ALA A 105 -1.07 -25.02 25.51
C ALA A 105 -1.51 -23.58 25.82
N GLU A 106 -1.68 -23.24 27.10
CA GLU A 106 -2.01 -21.88 27.54
C GLU A 106 -0.94 -20.87 27.14
N ARG A 107 0.34 -21.19 27.35
CA ARG A 107 1.45 -20.30 26.93
C ARG A 107 1.46 -20.08 25.43
N ARG A 108 1.25 -21.13 24.62
CA ARG A 108 1.16 -21.00 23.16
C ARG A 108 -0.06 -20.19 22.73
N ALA A 109 -1.21 -20.41 23.37
CA ALA A 109 -2.42 -19.64 23.09
C ALA A 109 -2.22 -18.14 23.39
N ALA A 110 -1.56 -17.82 24.51
CA ALA A 110 -1.20 -16.44 24.85
C ALA A 110 -0.26 -15.81 23.80
N GLN A 111 0.78 -16.53 23.38
CA GLN A 111 1.69 -16.06 22.33
C GLN A 111 0.96 -15.77 21.00
N ILE A 112 0.08 -16.67 20.57
CA ILE A 112 -0.70 -16.47 19.35
C ILE A 112 -1.65 -15.27 19.49
N ALA A 113 -2.28 -15.08 20.64
CA ALA A 113 -3.16 -13.95 20.89
C ALA A 113 -2.39 -12.60 20.84
N ASP A 114 -1.18 -12.56 21.40
CA ASP A 114 -0.31 -11.40 21.34
C ASP A 114 0.11 -11.10 19.89
N GLU A 115 0.52 -12.11 19.12
CA GLU A 115 0.84 -11.98 17.70
C GLU A 115 -0.34 -11.46 16.87
N LEU A 116 -1.54 -12.01 17.08
CA LEU A 116 -2.77 -11.56 16.41
C LEU A 116 -3.11 -10.11 16.76
N THR A 117 -2.83 -9.69 17.99
CA THR A 117 -3.05 -8.30 18.42
C THR A 117 -2.15 -7.35 17.66
N ILE A 118 -0.87 -7.69 17.49
CA ILE A 118 0.09 -6.89 16.72
C ILE A 118 -0.33 -6.83 15.24
N ILE A 119 -0.72 -7.96 14.65
CA ILE A 119 -1.17 -8.02 13.25
C ILE A 119 -2.40 -7.13 13.05
N LYS A 120 -3.41 -7.27 13.91
CA LYS A 120 -4.64 -6.48 13.82
C LYS A 120 -4.37 -4.98 13.99
N GLN A 121 -3.48 -4.62 14.91
CA GLN A 121 -3.07 -3.23 15.10
C GLN A 121 -2.36 -2.68 13.85
N ALA A 122 -1.41 -3.44 13.31
CA ALA A 122 -0.71 -3.07 12.07
C ALA A 122 -1.66 -2.94 10.88
N GLU A 123 -2.69 -3.80 10.78
CA GLU A 123 -3.72 -3.71 9.74
C GLU A 123 -4.55 -2.41 9.86
N ILE A 124 -4.95 -2.04 11.07
CA ILE A 124 -5.69 -0.79 11.33
C ILE A 124 -4.84 0.41 10.94
N GLU A 125 -3.58 0.46 11.40
CA GLU A 125 -2.65 1.54 11.07
C GLU A 125 -2.38 1.63 9.57
N ALA A 126 -2.20 0.50 8.89
CA ALA A 126 -2.02 0.47 7.44
C ALA A 126 -3.27 0.97 6.70
N GLN A 127 -4.48 0.63 7.17
CA GLN A 127 -5.72 1.14 6.60
C GLN A 127 -5.88 2.65 6.79
N GLU A 128 -5.56 3.16 7.99
CA GLU A 128 -5.57 4.60 8.28
C GLU A 128 -4.56 5.35 7.42
N LEU A 129 -3.34 4.86 7.30
CA LEU A 129 -2.30 5.45 6.45
C LEU A 129 -2.74 5.48 4.98
N ARG A 130 -3.32 4.37 4.48
CA ARG A 130 -3.84 4.31 3.11
C ARG A 130 -4.94 5.33 2.87
N LYS A 131 -5.83 5.51 3.85
CA LYS A 131 -6.89 6.51 3.78
C LYS A 131 -6.32 7.92 3.77
N GLN A 132 -5.38 8.22 4.68
CA GLN A 132 -4.70 9.52 4.73
C GLN A 132 -3.98 9.85 3.41
N VAL A 133 -3.22 8.90 2.87
CA VAL A 133 -2.54 9.08 1.58
C VAL A 133 -3.55 9.30 0.44
N GLN A 134 -4.68 8.59 0.45
CA GLN A 134 -5.72 8.78 -0.56
C GLN A 134 -6.34 10.18 -0.47
N ASP A 135 -6.67 10.63 0.74
CA ASP A 135 -7.23 11.96 0.99
C ASP A 135 -6.23 13.07 0.58
N GLU A 136 -4.95 12.88 0.87
CA GLU A 136 -3.87 13.80 0.50
C GLU A 136 -3.67 13.84 -1.03
N VAL A 137 -3.66 12.69 -1.70
CA VAL A 137 -3.58 12.61 -3.17
C VAL A 137 -4.75 13.36 -3.80
N ASP A 138 -5.97 13.17 -3.29
CA ASP A 138 -7.14 13.85 -3.82
C ASP A 138 -7.12 15.35 -3.54
N GLN A 139 -6.58 15.78 -2.39
CA GLN A 139 -6.34 17.19 -2.12
C GLN A 139 -5.31 17.81 -3.07
N ILE A 140 -4.16 17.15 -3.25
CA ILE A 140 -3.11 17.61 -4.18
C ILE A 140 -3.66 17.67 -5.61
N ARG A 141 -4.45 16.69 -6.04
CA ARG A 141 -5.11 16.70 -7.36
C ARG A 141 -6.03 17.90 -7.52
N ARG A 142 -6.87 18.21 -6.52
CA ARG A 142 -7.76 19.39 -6.55
C ARG A 142 -6.96 20.69 -6.62
N GLN A 143 -5.90 20.80 -5.82
CA GLN A 143 -5.01 21.96 -5.83
C GLN A 143 -4.31 22.13 -7.18
N ASN A 144 -3.71 21.06 -7.72
CA ASN A 144 -3.09 21.08 -9.04
C ASN A 144 -4.07 21.51 -10.13
N PHE A 145 -5.29 20.96 -10.11
CA PHE A 145 -6.31 21.32 -11.08
C PHE A 145 -6.66 22.82 -11.00
N SER A 146 -6.81 23.36 -9.79
CA SER A 146 -7.04 24.79 -9.58
C SER A 146 -5.88 25.66 -10.07
N GLU A 147 -4.64 25.27 -9.79
CA GLU A 147 -3.46 26.01 -10.27
C GLU A 147 -3.32 25.95 -11.79
N ILE A 148 -3.53 24.79 -12.42
CA ILE A 148 -3.51 24.63 -13.88
C ILE A 148 -4.57 25.54 -14.51
N GLU A 149 -5.80 25.55 -13.99
CA GLU A 149 -6.86 26.41 -14.50
C GLU A 149 -6.55 27.90 -14.29
N ARG A 150 -5.94 28.27 -13.16
CA ARG A 150 -5.51 29.64 -12.88
C ARG A 150 -4.45 30.10 -13.88
N VAL A 151 -3.39 29.31 -14.06
CA VAL A 151 -2.32 29.60 -15.02
C VAL A 151 -2.87 29.65 -16.43
N ARG A 152 -3.71 28.68 -16.84
CA ARG A 152 -4.34 28.67 -18.17
C ARG A 152 -5.13 29.96 -18.42
N ARG A 153 -5.95 30.39 -17.46
CA ARG A 153 -6.74 31.64 -17.59
C ARG A 153 -5.85 32.86 -17.69
N GLN A 154 -4.81 32.94 -16.85
CA GLN A 154 -3.86 34.05 -16.88
C GLN A 154 -3.14 34.12 -18.22
N THR A 155 -2.55 33.02 -18.69
CA THR A 155 -1.87 32.97 -19.99
C THR A 155 -2.81 33.29 -21.13
N GLN A 156 -4.07 32.82 -21.09
CA GLN A 156 -5.06 33.15 -22.11
C GLN A 156 -5.34 34.66 -22.16
N GLN A 157 -5.51 35.30 -21.00
CA GLN A 157 -5.71 36.75 -20.90
C GLN A 157 -4.50 37.53 -21.42
N GLU A 158 -3.28 37.10 -21.07
CA GLU A 158 -2.04 37.71 -21.54
C GLU A 158 -1.90 37.60 -23.07
N VAL A 159 -2.18 36.42 -23.63
CA VAL A 159 -2.18 36.18 -25.08
C VAL A 159 -3.22 37.05 -25.78
N ASP A 160 -4.44 37.15 -25.25
CA ASP A 160 -5.49 37.96 -25.85
C ASP A 160 -5.17 39.46 -25.80
N SER A 161 -4.60 39.93 -24.68
CA SER A 161 -4.10 41.30 -24.54
C SER A 161 -2.99 41.60 -25.55
N LEU A 162 -1.98 40.72 -25.64
CA LEU A 162 -0.88 40.87 -26.58
C LEU A 162 -1.36 40.89 -28.03
N ARG A 163 -2.29 39.98 -28.40
CA ARG A 163 -2.89 39.96 -29.74
C ARG A 163 -3.63 41.25 -30.05
N LYS A 164 -4.34 41.83 -29.06
CA LYS A 164 -5.04 43.09 -29.24
C LYS A 164 -4.07 44.24 -29.45
N SER A 165 -3.03 44.36 -28.61
CA SER A 165 -2.00 45.40 -28.76
C SER A 165 -1.28 45.29 -30.10
N ALA A 166 -0.85 44.09 -30.50
CA ALA A 166 -0.21 43.87 -31.79
C ALA A 166 -1.10 44.28 -32.97
N ARG A 167 -2.42 43.99 -32.92
CA ARG A 167 -3.37 44.46 -33.93
C ARG A 167 -3.46 45.98 -33.99
N MET A 168 -3.56 46.63 -32.83
CA MET A 168 -3.63 48.09 -32.75
C MET A 168 -2.34 48.74 -33.30
N GLU A 169 -1.17 48.16 -32.99
CA GLU A 169 0.12 48.61 -33.53
C GLU A 169 0.17 48.45 -35.05
N CYS A 170 -0.24 47.30 -35.59
CA CYS A 170 -0.32 47.12 -37.05
C CYS A 170 -1.25 48.14 -37.71
N GLU A 171 -2.44 48.36 -37.15
CA GLU A 171 -3.39 49.37 -37.66
C GLU A 171 -2.84 50.79 -37.56
N GLN A 172 -2.04 51.09 -36.55
CA GLN A 172 -1.37 52.37 -36.41
C GLN A 172 -0.28 52.54 -37.46
N ILE A 173 0.60 51.55 -37.62
CA ILE A 173 1.67 51.55 -38.62
C ILE A 173 1.08 51.70 -40.03
N HIS A 174 -0.01 50.98 -40.34
CA HIS A 174 -0.69 51.13 -41.62
C HIS A 174 -1.20 52.56 -41.84
N ARG A 175 -1.89 53.15 -40.85
CA ARG A 175 -2.38 54.53 -40.95
C ARG A 175 -1.26 55.56 -41.08
N GLU A 176 -0.15 55.36 -40.37
CA GLU A 176 1.03 56.22 -40.47
C GLU A 176 1.69 56.11 -41.85
N SER A 177 1.79 54.90 -42.39
CA SER A 177 2.30 54.64 -43.74
C SER A 177 1.42 55.27 -44.82
N ASP A 178 0.09 55.13 -44.71
CA ASP A 178 -0.86 55.73 -45.66
C ASP A 178 -0.74 57.26 -45.63
N ARG A 179 -0.67 57.85 -44.42
CA ARG A 179 -0.47 59.30 -44.27
C ARG A 179 0.86 59.77 -44.84
N TYR A 180 1.93 58.99 -44.65
CA TYR A 180 3.22 59.30 -45.22
C TYR A 180 3.16 59.26 -46.75
N ALA A 181 2.55 58.22 -47.33
CA ALA A 181 2.35 58.11 -48.78
C ALA A 181 1.58 59.31 -49.35
N ASP A 182 0.46 59.70 -48.72
CA ASP A 182 -0.31 60.89 -49.12
C ASP A 182 0.52 62.18 -49.06
N SER A 183 1.34 62.34 -48.01
CA SER A 183 2.19 63.54 -47.88
C SER A 183 3.25 63.63 -48.98
N VAL A 184 3.92 62.53 -49.29
CA VAL A 184 4.94 62.46 -50.34
C VAL A 184 4.30 62.67 -51.72
N LEU A 185 3.16 62.03 -51.98
CA LEU A 185 2.43 62.21 -53.24
C LEU A 185 1.93 63.65 -53.41
N GLY A 186 1.39 64.27 -52.36
CA GLY A 186 0.97 65.67 -52.37
C GLY A 186 2.12 66.65 -52.61
N GLU A 187 3.30 66.39 -52.04
CA GLU A 187 4.50 67.20 -52.31
C GLU A 187 4.95 67.06 -53.78
N LEU A 188 4.95 65.84 -54.32
CA LEU A 188 5.26 65.61 -55.73
C LEU A 188 4.26 66.31 -56.66
N GLU A 189 2.96 66.26 -56.35
CA GLU A 189 1.91 66.96 -57.09
C GLU A 189 2.14 68.48 -57.08
N HIS A 190 2.47 69.04 -55.91
CA HIS A 190 2.76 70.46 -55.76
C HIS A 190 3.96 70.88 -56.63
N ASN A 191 5.05 70.11 -56.56
CA ASN A 191 6.28 70.37 -57.31
C ASN A 191 6.06 70.28 -58.82
N LEU A 192 5.36 69.24 -59.30
CA LEU A 192 5.02 69.09 -60.71
C LEU A 192 4.11 70.22 -61.19
N SER A 193 3.12 70.62 -60.39
CA SER A 193 2.24 71.75 -60.70
C SER A 193 2.99 73.07 -60.81
N ALA A 194 3.95 73.31 -59.92
CA ALA A 194 4.83 74.48 -59.99
C ALA A 194 5.67 74.47 -61.28
N MET A 195 6.25 73.33 -61.63
CA MET A 195 7.04 73.18 -62.86
C MET A 195 6.20 73.39 -64.12
N ILE A 196 4.98 72.86 -64.17
CA ILE A 196 4.03 73.09 -65.26
C ILE A 196 3.72 74.59 -65.40
N LYS A 197 3.48 75.31 -64.29
CA LYS A 197 3.25 76.77 -64.32
C LYS A 197 4.44 77.52 -64.90
N VAL A 198 5.66 77.16 -64.51
CA VAL A 198 6.89 77.76 -65.06
C VAL A 198 6.99 77.52 -66.56
N ILE A 199 6.75 76.30 -67.02
CA ILE A 199 6.77 75.96 -68.46
C ILE A 199 5.67 76.73 -69.22
N GLN A 200 4.45 76.80 -68.69
CA GLN A 200 3.35 77.56 -69.31
C GLN A 200 3.70 79.04 -69.43
N ASN A 201 4.26 79.65 -68.38
CA ASN A 201 4.71 81.03 -68.41
C ASN A 201 5.82 81.22 -69.45
N GLY A 202 6.84 80.36 -69.48
CA GLY A 202 7.90 80.38 -70.49
C GLY A 202 7.37 80.26 -71.93
N ARG A 203 6.41 79.35 -72.17
CA ARG A 203 5.73 79.21 -73.47
C ARG A 203 4.93 80.46 -73.84
N ARG A 204 4.23 81.10 -72.90
CA ARG A 204 3.52 82.37 -73.15
C ARG A 204 4.50 83.48 -73.53
N HIS A 205 5.65 83.58 -72.86
CA HIS A 205 6.70 84.55 -73.21
C HIS A 205 7.25 84.35 -74.62
N ILE A 206 7.40 83.12 -75.08
CA ILE A 206 7.85 82.83 -76.45
C ILE A 206 6.75 83.15 -77.47
N ASN A 207 5.49 82.81 -77.19
CA ASN A 207 4.38 83.12 -78.09
C ASN A 207 4.13 84.63 -78.22
N THR A 208 4.32 85.42 -77.17
CA THR A 208 4.22 86.89 -77.26
C THR A 208 5.37 87.50 -78.05
N HIS A 209 6.59 86.94 -77.97
CA HIS A 209 7.70 87.33 -78.85
C HIS A 209 7.57 86.83 -80.29
N SER A 210 6.92 85.69 -80.53
CA SER A 210 6.65 85.18 -81.88
C SER A 210 5.50 85.89 -82.59
N ALA A 211 4.53 86.46 -81.85
CA ALA A 211 3.42 87.24 -82.40
C ALA A 211 3.82 88.68 -82.81
N ALA A 212 5.01 89.15 -82.45
CA ALA A 212 5.51 90.49 -82.77
C ALA A 212 6.32 90.57 -84.08
N ALA A 213 6.44 89.48 -84.84
CA ALA A 213 7.25 89.43 -86.05
C ALA A 213 6.40 89.25 -87.32
N VAL A 214 6.32 90.35 -88.11
CA VAL A 214 6.07 90.47 -89.57
C VAL A 214 4.59 90.52 -90.03
N PRO A 215 4.17 91.33 -91.06
CA PRO A 215 4.90 92.14 -92.08
C PRO A 215 4.42 93.63 -92.14
N GLN A 216 4.82 94.58 -93.01
CA GLN A 216 5.33 94.59 -94.39
C GLN A 216 5.92 95.96 -94.77
N GLN A 217 6.71 95.94 -95.83
CA GLN A 217 7.35 97.04 -96.55
C GLN A 217 6.41 98.17 -97.04
N ASN A 218 6.93 99.40 -96.87
CA ASN A 218 7.10 100.46 -97.88
C ASN A 218 5.90 101.35 -98.29
N LEU A 219 6.30 102.60 -98.57
CA LEU A 219 5.67 103.73 -99.27
C LEU A 219 4.68 104.63 -98.51
N SER A 220 5.28 105.77 -98.17
CA SER A 220 4.76 107.14 -98.11
C SER A 220 3.55 107.49 -98.98
N GLU A 221 2.81 108.47 -98.44
CA GLU A 221 1.98 109.52 -99.08
C GLU A 221 0.45 109.37 -99.19
N GLY A 222 -0.21 110.47 -98.80
CA GLY A 222 -1.65 110.78 -98.95
C GLY A 222 -2.45 110.62 -97.65
N GLN A 223 -2.55 111.59 -96.74
CA GLN A 223 -3.39 112.82 -96.84
C GLN A 223 -4.72 112.48 -97.53
N VAL A 224 -5.93 112.64 -96.95
CA VAL A 224 -6.49 113.84 -96.32
C VAL A 224 -7.82 113.44 -95.61
N VAL A 225 -7.97 113.88 -94.36
CA VAL A 225 -9.11 114.67 -93.83
C VAL A 225 -10.50 114.05 -93.55
N SER A 226 -10.97 114.43 -92.34
CA SER A 226 -12.36 114.60 -91.87
C SER A 226 -13.12 113.35 -91.44
N ALA A 227 -13.90 113.33 -90.36
CA ALA A 227 -14.34 114.33 -89.38
C ALA A 227 -14.92 113.55 -88.17
N LYS A 228 -14.58 113.90 -86.93
CA LYS A 228 -15.43 114.67 -85.99
C LYS A 228 -16.61 113.87 -85.42
N GLY A 229 -16.56 113.54 -84.12
CA GLY A 229 -17.73 112.95 -83.44
C GLY A 229 -17.48 112.37 -82.03
N ARG A 230 -16.98 113.20 -81.13
CA ARG A 230 -16.98 113.06 -79.64
C ARG A 230 -18.44 112.92 -79.10
N PRO A 231 -18.70 112.75 -77.78
CA PRO A 231 -18.26 111.75 -76.79
C PRO A 231 -19.39 111.35 -75.78
N GLN A 232 -18.97 110.65 -74.72
CA GLN A 232 -19.59 110.55 -73.36
C GLN A 232 -20.82 109.65 -73.21
N GLY A 233 -21.02 108.98 -72.08
CA GLY A 233 -20.29 109.06 -70.82
C GLY A 233 -20.89 108.11 -69.78
N SER A 234 -20.18 108.07 -68.65
CA SER A 234 -20.63 107.71 -67.30
C SER A 234 -21.06 106.27 -67.03
#